data_AF-A0A814EVJ5-F1
#
_entry.id   AF-A0A814EVJ5-F1
#
_cell.length_a   1.000
_cell.length_b   1.000
_cell.length_c   1.000
_cell.angle_alpha   90.00
_cell.angle_beta   90.00
_cell.angle_gamma   90.00
#
_symmetry.space_group_name_H-M   'P 1'
#
loop_
_entity.id
_entity.type
_entity.pdbx_description
1 polymer ?
#
loop_
_entity_poly.entity_id
_entity_poly.type
_entity_poly.pdbx_seq_one_letter_code
_entity_poly.pdbx_strand_id
1 'polypeptide(L)'
;MNHDLDGLLEFLLYVGQAKRTFRTGWVLRGVEKVESVADHMYRMAVMSLLLPTVSEESKVRCMKLALVHDLSESVVGDLTEFDGVPKTEKRRRETEAMLYLTSLLPADVGREIFSLFNEYADQKTNEALLVKDLDIFDMLLQAYEYEKLQDEPLFLQDFFNNSAHNVKTENVQHWLGQLMDCRNSGKQFQLPSDSNLNTILKHILYDEQGYFLYNLPGNDLRSKADRIADQRKQQQKENSSVDTTELLSNLVKGMQAHEINCASTNDTTTATTTDSTTTTSQQRRNSRRNSDERKKFIHHR
;
A
#
# COMPACT_ATOMS: atom_id res chain seq x y z
N MET A 1 14.01 7.89 21.87
CA MET A 1 13.00 7.52 20.84
C MET A 1 13.74 7.41 19.53
N ASN A 2 13.41 6.42 18.71
CA ASN A 2 14.15 6.13 17.48
C ASN A 2 13.69 7.11 16.39
N HIS A 3 14.32 8.30 16.36
CA HIS A 3 13.98 9.39 15.44
C HIS A 3 14.09 9.01 13.95
N ASP A 4 14.73 7.89 13.63
CA ASP A 4 14.92 7.37 12.27
C ASP A 4 13.63 6.81 11.62
N LEU A 5 12.52 6.68 12.35
CA LEU A 5 11.27 6.12 11.82
C LEU A 5 10.09 7.10 11.80
N ASP A 6 10.30 8.36 12.18
CA ASP A 6 9.21 9.34 12.32
C ASP A 6 8.50 9.60 10.97
N GLY A 7 9.22 9.51 9.84
CA GLY A 7 8.65 9.64 8.49
C GLY A 7 8.19 8.32 7.83
N LEU A 8 8.49 7.16 8.43
CA LEU A 8 8.18 5.86 7.81
C LEU A 8 6.68 5.65 7.64
N LEU A 9 5.88 6.04 8.64
CA LEU A 9 4.43 5.92 8.54
C LEU A 9 3.88 6.75 7.37
N GLU A 10 4.37 7.97 7.20
CA GLU A 10 3.97 8.83 6.09
C GLU A 10 4.37 8.24 4.74
N PHE A 11 5.61 7.75 4.62
CA PHE A 11 6.07 7.03 3.42
C PHE A 11 5.15 5.84 3.10
N LEU A 12 4.81 5.02 4.09
CA LEU A 12 3.92 3.86 3.88
C LEU A 12 2.48 4.26 3.53
N LEU A 13 2.00 5.42 3.97
CA LEU A 13 0.71 5.96 3.56
C LEU A 13 0.73 6.32 2.06
N TYR A 14 1.82 6.91 1.56
CA TYR A 14 2.01 7.15 0.13
C TYR A 14 2.15 5.85 -0.67
N VAL A 15 2.96 4.89 -0.22
CA VAL A 15 2.98 3.54 -0.84
C VAL A 15 1.57 2.96 -0.89
N GLY A 16 0.77 3.16 0.16
CA GLY A 16 -0.62 2.75 0.22
C GLY A 16 -1.55 3.48 -0.77
N GLN A 17 -1.20 4.66 -1.27
CA GLN A 17 -1.95 5.35 -2.33
C GLN A 17 -1.82 4.65 -3.68
N ALA A 18 -0.72 3.95 -3.96
CA ALA A 18 -0.57 3.18 -5.21
C ALA A 18 -1.66 2.10 -5.39
N LYS A 19 -2.30 1.66 -4.29
CA LYS A 19 -3.46 0.74 -4.31
C LYS A 19 -4.77 1.38 -4.79
N ARG A 20 -4.78 2.72 -4.91
CA ARG A 20 -5.92 3.55 -5.33
C ARG A 20 -5.61 4.41 -6.55
N THR A 21 -4.36 4.38 -7.02
CA THR A 21 -3.99 4.89 -8.34
C THR A 21 -4.27 3.79 -9.35
N PHE A 22 -5.34 3.94 -10.14
CA PHE A 22 -5.67 2.99 -11.20
C PHE A 22 -4.82 3.23 -12.44
N ARG A 23 -4.48 2.17 -13.16
CA ARG A 23 -3.73 2.27 -14.42
C ARG A 23 -4.59 2.96 -15.49
N THR A 24 -4.24 4.19 -15.81
CA THR A 24 -5.00 5.14 -16.62
C THR A 24 -5.26 4.62 -18.04
N GLY A 25 -4.31 3.86 -18.61
CA GLY A 25 -4.49 3.23 -19.92
C GLY A 25 -5.77 2.39 -20.03
N TRP A 26 -6.10 1.62 -18.98
CA TRP A 26 -7.32 0.81 -18.94
C TRP A 26 -8.57 1.64 -18.68
N VAL A 27 -8.47 2.64 -17.80
CA VAL A 27 -9.58 3.58 -17.51
C VAL A 27 -10.03 4.28 -18.80
N LEU A 28 -9.07 4.74 -19.61
CA LEU A 28 -9.34 5.41 -20.89
C LEU A 28 -9.95 4.49 -21.96
N ARG A 29 -9.91 3.17 -21.77
CA ARG A 29 -10.54 2.17 -22.65
C ARG A 29 -11.86 1.64 -22.10
N GLY A 30 -12.34 2.17 -20.97
CA GLY A 30 -13.63 1.79 -20.41
C GLY A 30 -13.62 0.42 -19.71
N VAL A 31 -12.46 -0.08 -19.29
CA VAL A 31 -12.38 -1.29 -18.45
C VAL A 31 -13.02 -0.98 -17.10
N GLU A 32 -13.94 -1.83 -16.62
CA GLU A 32 -14.72 -1.54 -15.41
C GLU A 32 -13.94 -1.76 -14.10
N LYS A 33 -13.21 -2.88 -13.99
CA LYS A 33 -12.48 -3.30 -12.79
C LYS A 33 -10.98 -3.20 -13.04
N VAL A 34 -10.53 -1.96 -13.10
CA VAL A 34 -9.15 -1.62 -13.42
C VAL A 34 -8.21 -1.99 -12.27
N GLU A 35 -7.08 -2.58 -12.61
CA GLU A 35 -5.99 -2.84 -11.67
C GLU A 35 -5.39 -1.53 -11.15
N SER A 36 -4.85 -1.57 -9.94
CA SER A 36 -4.06 -0.48 -9.40
C SER A 36 -2.59 -0.56 -9.85
N VAL A 37 -1.86 0.54 -9.76
CA VAL A 37 -0.40 0.57 -9.98
C VAL A 37 0.31 -0.42 -9.04
N ALA A 38 -0.21 -0.61 -7.82
CA ALA A 38 0.32 -1.61 -6.91
C ALA A 38 0.11 -3.07 -7.38
N ASP A 39 -1.00 -3.37 -8.06
CA ASP A 39 -1.28 -4.71 -8.61
C ASP A 39 -0.31 -5.03 -9.76
N HIS A 40 -0.11 -4.05 -10.65
CA HIS A 40 0.87 -4.11 -11.73
C HIS A 40 2.30 -4.38 -11.21
N MET A 41 2.79 -3.56 -10.28
CA MET A 41 4.12 -3.75 -9.68
C MET A 41 4.26 -5.08 -8.94
N TYR A 42 3.17 -5.58 -8.33
CA TYR A 42 3.19 -6.88 -7.66
C TYR A 42 3.42 -8.03 -8.65
N ARG A 43 2.67 -8.10 -9.76
CA ARG A 43 2.86 -9.18 -10.73
C ARG A 43 4.23 -9.08 -11.40
N MET A 44 4.74 -7.89 -11.68
CA MET A 44 6.12 -7.70 -12.13
C MET A 44 7.17 -8.22 -11.14
N ALA A 45 7.00 -7.98 -9.84
CA ALA A 45 7.89 -8.50 -8.81
C ALA A 45 7.87 -10.02 -8.75
N VAL A 46 6.68 -10.64 -8.93
CA VAL A 46 6.54 -12.09 -9.05
C VAL A 46 7.24 -12.61 -10.31
N MET A 47 7.04 -11.97 -11.46
CA MET A 47 7.72 -12.37 -12.71
C MET A 47 9.25 -12.30 -12.59
N SER A 48 9.76 -11.31 -11.86
CA SER A 48 11.20 -11.16 -11.59
C SER A 48 11.80 -12.38 -10.87
N LEU A 49 11.02 -13.07 -10.02
CA LEU A 49 11.44 -14.31 -9.35
C LEU A 49 11.53 -15.50 -10.32
N LEU A 50 10.70 -15.49 -11.36
CA LEU A 50 10.50 -16.60 -12.29
C LEU A 50 11.46 -16.57 -13.49
N LEU A 51 12.24 -15.49 -13.64
CA LEU A 51 13.20 -15.34 -14.73
C LEU A 51 14.19 -16.52 -14.76
N PRO A 52 14.14 -17.39 -15.79
CA PRO A 52 15.10 -18.48 -15.90
C PRO A 52 16.48 -17.90 -16.23
N THR A 53 17.53 -18.67 -15.94
CA THR A 53 18.93 -18.35 -16.35
C THR A 53 19.49 -16.99 -15.90
N VAL A 54 18.79 -16.25 -15.04
CA VAL A 54 19.24 -15.01 -14.38
C VAL A 54 19.75 -15.34 -12.97
N SER A 55 20.83 -14.67 -12.55
CA SER A 55 21.40 -14.86 -11.21
C SER A 55 20.41 -14.46 -10.11
N GLU A 56 20.47 -15.11 -8.93
CA GLU A 56 19.58 -14.76 -7.82
C GLU A 56 19.77 -13.30 -7.34
N GLU A 57 21.00 -12.77 -7.42
CA GLU A 57 21.28 -11.37 -7.13
C GLU A 57 20.58 -10.44 -8.12
N SER A 58 20.70 -10.72 -9.42
CA SER A 58 20.02 -9.95 -10.48
C SER A 58 18.50 -10.06 -10.36
N LYS A 59 17.93 -11.22 -9.98
CA LYS A 59 16.49 -11.37 -9.72
C LYS A 59 16.02 -10.49 -8.55
N VAL A 60 16.76 -10.49 -7.44
CA VAL A 60 16.46 -9.63 -6.29
C VAL A 60 16.54 -8.16 -6.70
N ARG A 61 17.52 -7.77 -7.52
CA ARG A 61 17.63 -6.41 -8.05
C ARG A 61 16.45 -6.06 -8.97
N CYS A 62 16.07 -6.95 -9.89
CA CYS A 62 14.89 -6.78 -10.75
C CYS A 62 13.60 -6.62 -9.94
N MET A 63 13.42 -7.42 -8.90
CA MET A 63 12.27 -7.30 -7.99
C MET A 63 12.25 -5.94 -7.29
N LYS A 64 13.41 -5.47 -6.78
CA LYS A 64 13.51 -4.14 -6.16
C LYS A 64 13.18 -3.01 -7.14
N LEU A 65 13.64 -3.11 -8.39
CA LEU A 65 13.30 -2.16 -9.45
C LEU A 65 11.79 -2.19 -9.74
N ALA A 66 11.21 -3.37 -9.93
CA ALA A 66 9.77 -3.55 -10.19
C ALA A 66 8.90 -2.92 -9.09
N LEU A 67 9.26 -3.09 -7.82
CA LEU A 67 8.53 -2.53 -6.68
C LEU A 67 8.64 -1.00 -6.54
N VAL A 68 9.60 -0.36 -7.21
CA VAL A 68 9.92 1.06 -7.02
C VAL A 68 9.64 1.91 -8.26
N HIS A 69 9.67 1.33 -9.46
CA HIS A 69 9.70 2.09 -10.71
C HIS A 69 8.52 3.07 -10.88
N ASP A 70 7.30 2.62 -10.56
CA ASP A 70 6.08 3.44 -10.62
C ASP A 70 5.65 3.97 -9.24
N LEU A 71 6.51 3.87 -8.20
CA LEU A 71 6.16 4.36 -6.86
C LEU A 71 5.84 5.87 -6.84
N SER A 72 6.45 6.64 -7.74
CA SER A 72 6.19 8.08 -7.89
C SER A 72 4.74 8.40 -8.26
N GLU A 73 4.03 7.46 -8.91
CA GLU A 73 2.63 7.60 -9.35
C GLU A 73 1.65 7.59 -8.17
N SER A 74 2.10 7.14 -6.99
CA SER A 74 1.36 7.32 -5.74
C SER A 74 1.15 8.78 -5.35
N VAL A 75 1.96 9.69 -5.91
CA VAL A 75 1.89 11.14 -5.71
C VAL A 75 1.40 11.85 -6.98
N VAL A 76 1.97 11.52 -8.14
CA VAL A 76 1.71 12.27 -9.38
C VAL A 76 0.54 11.72 -10.22
N GLY A 77 0.06 10.52 -9.88
CA GLY A 77 -0.89 9.75 -10.70
C GLY A 77 -0.20 9.00 -11.84
N ASP A 78 -0.90 8.03 -12.44
CA ASP A 78 -0.43 7.33 -13.64
C ASP A 78 -0.66 8.22 -14.88
N LEU A 79 0.39 8.94 -15.29
CA LEU A 79 0.37 9.88 -16.41
C LEU A 79 0.65 9.16 -17.74
N THR A 80 -0.27 9.29 -18.68
CA THR A 80 -0.21 8.70 -20.03
C THR A 80 0.11 9.75 -21.09
N GLU A 81 0.30 9.29 -22.33
CA GLU A 81 0.46 10.18 -23.48
C GLU A 81 -0.79 11.02 -23.79
N PHE A 82 -1.97 10.58 -23.34
CA PHE A 82 -3.24 11.30 -23.54
C PHE A 82 -3.40 12.50 -22.61
N ASP A 83 -2.62 12.59 -21.53
CA ASP A 83 -2.65 13.70 -20.58
C ASP A 83 -1.97 14.97 -21.12
N GLY A 84 -1.33 14.90 -22.29
CA GLY A 84 -0.68 16.05 -22.93
C GLY A 84 0.53 16.58 -22.15
N VAL A 85 1.04 15.82 -21.17
CA VAL A 85 2.22 16.18 -20.37
C VAL A 85 3.48 15.80 -21.14
N PRO A 86 4.38 16.76 -21.48
CA PRO A 86 5.63 16.44 -22.15
C PRO A 86 6.49 15.46 -21.33
N LYS A 87 7.21 14.55 -22.00
CA LYS A 87 8.07 13.55 -21.32
C LYS A 87 9.05 14.17 -20.31
N THR A 88 9.60 15.35 -20.62
CA THR A 88 10.50 16.08 -19.73
C THR A 88 9.81 16.57 -18.47
N GLU A 89 8.56 17.02 -18.57
CA GLU A 89 7.76 17.47 -17.44
C GLU A 89 7.25 16.29 -16.61
N LYS A 90 6.83 15.17 -17.25
CA LYS A 90 6.53 13.91 -16.57
C LYS A 90 7.72 13.49 -15.71
N ARG A 91 8.90 13.40 -16.33
CA ARG A 91 10.15 13.03 -15.65
C ARG A 91 10.48 13.96 -14.48
N ARG A 92 10.30 15.28 -14.64
CA ARG A 92 10.53 16.26 -13.56
C ARG A 92 9.60 16.01 -12.38
N ARG A 93 8.29 15.87 -12.62
CA ARG A 93 7.28 15.64 -11.56
C ARG A 93 7.54 14.35 -10.80
N GLU A 94 7.81 13.25 -11.51
CA GLU A 94 8.11 11.96 -10.91
C GLU A 94 9.39 12.01 -10.08
N THR A 95 10.43 12.68 -10.59
CA THR A 95 11.69 12.86 -9.86
C THR A 95 11.48 13.67 -8.57
N GLU A 96 10.71 14.75 -8.62
CA GLU A 96 10.37 15.54 -7.42
C GLU A 96 9.55 14.74 -6.41
N ALA A 97 8.57 13.96 -6.88
CA ALA A 97 7.80 13.06 -6.04
C ALA A 97 8.71 12.02 -5.36
N MET A 98 9.62 11.39 -6.09
CA MET A 98 10.56 10.42 -5.51
C MET A 98 11.55 11.06 -4.54
N LEU A 99 12.03 12.27 -4.81
CA LEU A 99 12.86 13.03 -3.87
C LEU A 99 12.11 13.30 -2.57
N TYR A 100 10.84 13.70 -2.65
CA TYR A 100 9.99 13.88 -1.48
C TYR A 100 9.81 12.56 -0.70
N LEU A 101 9.33 11.51 -1.37
CA LEU A 101 9.08 10.22 -0.73
C LEU A 101 10.33 9.65 -0.04
N THR A 102 11.47 9.70 -0.70
CA THR A 102 12.72 9.14 -0.16
C THR A 102 13.33 10.02 0.94
N SER A 103 12.97 11.30 1.03
CA SER A 103 13.36 12.17 2.15
C SER A 103 12.68 11.82 3.48
N LEU A 104 11.58 11.06 3.44
CA LEU A 104 10.86 10.58 4.62
C LEU A 104 11.52 9.36 5.29
N LEU A 105 12.57 8.83 4.68
CA LEU A 105 13.25 7.59 5.09
C LEU A 105 14.65 7.88 5.66
N PRO A 106 15.23 6.94 6.44
CA PRO A 106 16.65 6.96 6.75
C PRO A 106 17.50 7.18 5.51
N ALA A 107 18.56 7.98 5.65
CA ALA A 107 19.27 8.53 4.50
C ALA A 107 19.89 7.46 3.58
N ASP A 108 20.31 6.32 4.13
CA ASP A 108 20.81 5.16 3.38
C ASP A 108 19.70 4.45 2.59
N VAL A 109 18.56 4.18 3.23
CA VAL A 109 17.38 3.55 2.61
C VAL A 109 16.80 4.45 1.51
N GLY A 110 16.62 5.74 1.80
CA GLY A 110 16.13 6.72 0.83
C GLY A 110 17.03 6.82 -0.40
N ARG A 111 18.36 6.81 -0.22
CA ARG A 111 19.32 6.78 -1.33
C ARG A 111 19.23 5.52 -2.16
N GLU A 112 19.05 4.35 -1.55
CA GLU A 112 18.90 3.09 -2.30
C GLU A 112 17.65 3.12 -3.19
N ILE A 113 16.50 3.51 -2.64
CA ILE A 113 15.22 3.58 -3.37
C ILE A 113 15.30 4.61 -4.49
N PHE A 114 15.85 5.81 -4.23
CA PHE A 114 16.02 6.82 -5.26
C PHE A 114 16.98 6.38 -6.38
N SER A 115 18.02 5.63 -6.02
CA SER A 115 18.96 5.05 -6.99
C SER A 115 18.28 4.01 -7.88
N LEU A 116 17.46 3.12 -7.31
CA LEU A 116 16.66 2.15 -8.06
C LEU A 116 15.70 2.83 -9.06
N PHE A 117 14.98 3.86 -8.61
CA PHE A 117 14.08 4.63 -9.48
C PHE A 117 14.83 5.26 -10.67
N ASN A 118 16.00 5.85 -10.42
CA ASN A 118 16.81 6.42 -11.50
C ASN A 118 17.43 5.35 -12.40
N GLU A 119 17.88 4.22 -11.86
CA GLU A 119 18.40 3.10 -12.63
C GLU A 119 17.37 2.60 -13.63
N TYR A 120 16.13 2.38 -13.17
CA TYR A 120 15.03 2.01 -14.06
C TYR A 120 14.79 3.09 -15.11
N ALA A 121 14.68 4.36 -14.73
CA ALA A 121 14.38 5.40 -15.70
C ALA A 121 15.48 5.66 -16.74
N ASP A 122 16.74 5.44 -16.37
CA ASP A 122 17.90 5.60 -17.26
C ASP A 122 18.04 4.45 -18.27
N GLN A 123 17.51 3.25 -17.96
CA GLN A 123 17.53 2.07 -18.84
C GLN A 123 18.95 1.69 -19.33
N LYS A 124 19.94 1.74 -18.42
CA LYS A 124 21.36 1.47 -18.74
C LYS A 124 21.89 0.14 -18.20
N THR A 125 21.23 -0.47 -17.23
CA THR A 125 21.63 -1.76 -16.64
C THR A 125 20.83 -2.91 -17.26
N ASN A 126 21.38 -4.12 -17.21
CA ASN A 126 20.68 -5.31 -17.72
C ASN A 126 19.37 -5.55 -16.95
N GLU A 127 19.40 -5.33 -15.64
CA GLU A 127 18.25 -5.44 -14.75
C GLU A 127 17.18 -4.40 -15.10
N ALA A 128 17.53 -3.13 -15.34
CA ALA A 128 16.57 -2.10 -15.75
C ALA A 128 15.93 -2.41 -17.10
N LEU A 129 16.72 -2.87 -18.07
CA LEU A 129 16.21 -3.29 -19.38
C LEU A 129 15.27 -4.48 -19.28
N LEU A 130 15.63 -5.47 -18.46
CA LEU A 130 14.81 -6.66 -18.22
C LEU A 130 13.49 -6.30 -17.53
N VAL A 131 13.52 -5.43 -16.51
CA VAL A 131 12.30 -4.97 -15.83
C VAL A 131 11.44 -4.13 -16.76
N LYS A 132 12.01 -3.42 -17.74
CA LYS A 132 11.21 -2.72 -18.75
C LYS A 132 10.47 -3.67 -19.68
N ASP A 133 11.10 -4.78 -20.06
CA ASP A 133 10.42 -5.84 -20.80
C ASP A 133 9.31 -6.49 -19.96
N LEU A 134 9.54 -6.69 -18.65
CA LEU A 134 8.51 -7.19 -17.73
C LEU A 134 7.33 -6.23 -17.61
N ASP A 135 7.55 -4.92 -17.52
CA ASP A 135 6.49 -3.89 -17.50
C ASP A 135 5.62 -3.98 -18.76
N ILE A 136 6.25 -4.04 -19.95
CA ILE A 136 5.53 -4.22 -21.21
C ILE A 136 4.76 -5.55 -21.23
N PHE A 137 5.41 -6.65 -20.84
CA PHE A 137 4.77 -7.96 -20.85
C PHE A 137 3.59 -8.05 -19.87
N ASP A 138 3.72 -7.49 -18.67
CA ASP A 138 2.64 -7.42 -17.68
C ASP A 138 1.41 -6.70 -18.25
N MET A 139 1.63 -5.54 -18.87
CA MET A 139 0.58 -4.76 -19.52
C MET A 139 -0.12 -5.55 -20.64
N LEU A 140 0.64 -6.25 -21.49
CA LEU A 140 0.06 -7.06 -22.57
C LEU A 140 -0.69 -8.29 -22.05
N LEU A 141 -0.17 -8.93 -21.00
CA LEU A 141 -0.86 -10.02 -20.33
C LEU A 141 -2.18 -9.54 -19.71
N GLN A 142 -2.17 -8.38 -19.05
CA GLN A 142 -3.37 -7.77 -18.49
C GLN A 142 -4.40 -7.43 -19.57
N ALA A 143 -3.95 -6.92 -20.72
CA ALA A 143 -4.83 -6.66 -21.86
C ALA A 143 -5.53 -7.93 -22.34
N TYR A 144 -4.80 -9.04 -22.47
CA TYR A 144 -5.39 -10.33 -22.79
C TYR A 144 -6.41 -10.78 -21.74
N GLU A 145 -6.11 -10.64 -20.45
CA GLU A 145 -7.03 -10.99 -19.37
C GLU A 145 -8.31 -10.15 -19.41
N TYR A 146 -8.22 -8.84 -19.66
CA TYR A 146 -9.40 -7.98 -19.81
C TYR A 146 -10.24 -8.33 -21.03
N GLU A 147 -9.63 -8.58 -22.19
CA GLU A 147 -10.33 -9.08 -23.39
C GLU A 147 -11.11 -10.36 -23.09
N LYS A 148 -10.57 -11.25 -22.25
CA LYS A 148 -11.25 -12.48 -21.83
C LYS A 148 -12.36 -12.24 -20.81
N LEU A 149 -12.12 -11.42 -19.80
CA LEU A 149 -13.11 -11.15 -18.75
C LEU A 149 -14.34 -10.40 -19.29
N GLN A 150 -14.17 -9.58 -20.33
CA GLN A 150 -15.26 -8.85 -20.97
C GLN A 150 -15.88 -9.57 -22.17
N ASP A 151 -15.36 -10.76 -22.52
CA ASP A 151 -15.77 -11.53 -23.71
C ASP A 151 -15.76 -10.70 -25.00
N GLU A 152 -14.76 -9.81 -25.14
CA GLU A 152 -14.60 -8.93 -26.28
C GLU A 152 -13.20 -9.12 -26.89
N PRO A 153 -13.01 -10.09 -27.80
CA PRO A 153 -11.69 -10.35 -28.37
C PRO A 153 -11.14 -9.13 -29.13
N LEU A 154 -9.86 -8.83 -28.93
CA LEU A 154 -9.11 -7.80 -29.66
C LEU A 154 -9.48 -6.34 -29.35
N PHE A 155 -10.32 -6.04 -28.35
CA PHE A 155 -10.69 -4.65 -28.04
C PHE A 155 -9.51 -3.80 -27.53
N LEU A 156 -8.44 -4.44 -27.03
CA LEU A 156 -7.19 -3.80 -26.55
C LEU A 156 -6.02 -4.03 -27.51
N GLN A 157 -6.31 -4.26 -28.80
CA GLN A 157 -5.28 -4.51 -29.82
C GLN A 157 -4.25 -3.39 -29.95
N ASP A 158 -4.61 -2.15 -29.62
CA ASP A 158 -3.72 -0.99 -29.66
C ASP A 158 -2.51 -1.15 -28.72
N PHE A 159 -2.69 -1.73 -27.52
CA PHE A 159 -1.58 -2.05 -26.61
C PHE A 159 -0.57 -3.01 -27.26
N PHE A 160 -1.07 -4.07 -27.90
CA PHE A 160 -0.22 -5.03 -28.61
C PHE A 160 0.53 -4.38 -29.78
N ASN A 161 -0.17 -3.59 -30.60
CA ASN A 161 0.44 -2.91 -31.74
C ASN A 161 1.56 -1.95 -31.31
N ASN A 162 1.33 -1.20 -30.24
CA ASN A 162 2.21 -0.12 -29.80
C ASN A 162 3.40 -0.60 -28.97
N SER A 163 3.33 -1.79 -28.35
CA SER A 163 4.32 -2.16 -27.34
C SER A 163 4.98 -3.53 -27.53
N ALA A 164 4.33 -4.51 -28.18
CA ALA A 164 4.88 -5.87 -28.27
C ALA A 164 6.27 -5.93 -28.93
N HIS A 165 6.51 -5.09 -29.94
CA HIS A 165 7.79 -5.02 -30.65
C HIS A 165 8.94 -4.41 -29.82
N ASN A 166 8.64 -3.82 -28.66
CA ASN A 166 9.65 -3.19 -27.79
C ASN A 166 10.27 -4.18 -26.79
N VAL A 167 9.78 -5.42 -26.69
CA VAL A 167 10.34 -6.47 -25.84
C VAL A 167 11.61 -7.05 -26.49
N LYS A 168 12.73 -7.04 -25.77
CA LYS A 168 14.07 -7.31 -26.35
C LYS A 168 14.78 -8.54 -25.80
N THR A 169 14.54 -8.87 -24.54
CA THR A 169 15.22 -9.95 -23.81
C THR A 169 14.62 -11.30 -24.19
N GLU A 170 15.50 -12.29 -24.40
CA GLU A 170 15.11 -13.62 -24.90
C GLU A 170 14.03 -14.28 -24.03
N ASN A 171 14.20 -14.23 -22.71
CA ASN A 171 13.26 -14.81 -21.75
C ASN A 171 11.84 -14.22 -21.93
N VAL A 172 11.73 -12.89 -22.03
CA VAL A 172 10.42 -12.23 -22.11
C VAL A 172 9.84 -12.32 -23.51
N GLN A 173 10.67 -12.34 -24.56
CA GLN A 173 10.23 -12.64 -25.93
C GLN A 173 9.61 -14.04 -26.01
N HIS A 174 10.18 -15.04 -25.32
CA HIS A 174 9.60 -16.37 -25.26
C HIS A 174 8.21 -16.36 -24.62
N TRP A 175 8.05 -15.70 -23.47
CA TRP A 175 6.74 -15.56 -22.81
C TRP A 175 5.73 -14.80 -23.67
N LEU A 176 6.16 -13.73 -24.34
CA LEU A 176 5.32 -12.97 -25.26
C LEU A 176 4.85 -13.84 -26.43
N GLY A 177 5.72 -14.69 -26.99
CA GLY A 177 5.33 -15.67 -28.02
C GLY A 177 4.21 -16.60 -27.54
N GLN A 178 4.33 -17.14 -26.33
CA GLN A 178 3.29 -17.99 -25.73
C GLN A 178 1.98 -17.23 -25.52
N LEU A 179 2.04 -15.98 -25.05
CA LEU A 179 0.86 -15.13 -24.90
C LEU A 179 0.17 -14.89 -26.25
N MET A 180 0.93 -14.57 -27.30
CA MET A 180 0.39 -14.33 -28.64
C MET A 180 -0.23 -15.60 -29.23
N ASP A 181 0.38 -16.77 -29.02
CA ASP A 181 -0.20 -18.05 -29.41
C ASP A 181 -1.53 -18.29 -28.69
N CYS A 182 -1.60 -18.06 -27.37
CA CYS A 182 -2.84 -18.21 -26.60
C CYS A 182 -3.92 -17.22 -27.04
N ARG A 183 -3.54 -15.98 -27.35
CA ARG A 183 -4.46 -14.95 -27.83
C ARG A 183 -5.02 -15.26 -29.22
N ASN A 184 -4.20 -15.82 -30.12
CA ASN A 184 -4.57 -16.07 -31.52
C ASN A 184 -5.18 -17.46 -31.77
N SER A 185 -4.77 -18.50 -31.03
CA SER A 185 -5.17 -19.90 -31.29
C SER A 185 -6.47 -20.33 -30.63
N GLY A 186 -7.06 -19.48 -29.78
CA GLY A 186 -8.24 -19.82 -29.00
C GLY A 186 -7.99 -20.87 -27.90
N LYS A 187 -6.74 -21.31 -27.67
CA LYS A 187 -6.39 -22.10 -26.48
C LYS A 187 -6.70 -21.27 -25.24
N GLN A 188 -7.65 -21.74 -24.44
CA GLN A 188 -8.12 -21.07 -23.24
C GLN A 188 -7.31 -21.53 -22.03
N PHE A 189 -6.70 -20.58 -21.32
CA PHE A 189 -6.51 -20.75 -19.89
C PHE A 189 -7.87 -20.53 -19.22
N GLN A 190 -8.37 -21.50 -18.46
CA GLN A 190 -9.56 -21.29 -17.64
C GLN A 190 -9.17 -20.40 -16.45
N LEU A 191 -9.41 -19.10 -16.59
CA LEU A 191 -9.28 -18.15 -15.49
C LEU A 191 -10.60 -18.09 -14.71
N PRO A 192 -10.56 -18.07 -13.38
CA PRO A 192 -11.74 -17.76 -12.58
C PRO A 192 -12.30 -16.39 -12.97
N SER A 193 -13.61 -16.32 -13.22
CA SER A 193 -14.28 -15.08 -13.63
C SER A 193 -14.41 -14.04 -12.51
N ASP A 194 -14.11 -14.42 -11.27
CA ASP A 194 -14.02 -13.50 -10.13
C ASP A 194 -13.02 -14.00 -9.07
N SER A 195 -12.68 -13.10 -8.14
CA SER A 195 -11.85 -13.40 -6.97
C SER A 195 -12.60 -14.17 -5.88
N ASN A 196 -13.82 -14.66 -6.16
CA ASN A 196 -14.56 -15.46 -5.20
C ASN A 196 -13.82 -16.78 -5.01
N LEU A 197 -13.46 -17.06 -3.77
CA LEU A 197 -12.77 -18.28 -3.39
C LEU A 197 -13.48 -19.53 -3.93
N ASN A 198 -14.82 -19.55 -3.99
CA ASN A 198 -15.56 -20.69 -4.54
C ASN A 198 -15.40 -20.85 -6.06
N THR A 199 -15.21 -19.77 -6.82
CA THR A 199 -14.96 -19.81 -8.27
C THR A 199 -13.52 -20.26 -8.54
N ILE A 200 -12.57 -19.72 -7.78
CA ILE A 200 -11.15 -20.09 -7.85
C ILE A 200 -10.95 -21.57 -7.48
N LEU A 201 -11.52 -22.02 -6.34
CA LEU A 201 -11.41 -23.40 -5.90
C LEU A 201 -12.07 -24.37 -6.89
N LYS A 202 -13.20 -24.01 -7.50
CA LYS A 202 -13.85 -24.80 -8.56
C LYS A 202 -12.98 -25.00 -9.79
N HIS A 203 -12.24 -23.99 -10.24
CA HIS A 203 -11.39 -24.12 -11.42
C HIS A 203 -10.06 -24.83 -11.13
N ILE A 204 -9.50 -24.72 -9.92
CA ILE A 204 -8.14 -25.21 -9.62
C ILE A 204 -8.13 -26.56 -8.89
N LEU A 205 -9.11 -26.83 -8.01
CA LEU A 205 -9.10 -28.02 -7.16
C LEU A 205 -10.09 -29.11 -7.58
N TYR A 206 -10.91 -28.88 -8.61
CA TYR A 206 -11.85 -29.88 -9.13
C TYR A 206 -11.38 -30.38 -10.50
N ASP A 207 -10.27 -31.10 -10.49
CA ASP A 207 -9.89 -32.07 -11.53
C ASP A 207 -10.86 -33.28 -11.49
N GLU A 208 -11.07 -33.92 -12.65
CA GLU A 208 -11.94 -35.08 -12.95
C GLU A 208 -11.80 -36.32 -12.04
N GLN A 209 -10.85 -36.38 -11.10
CA GLN A 209 -10.60 -37.55 -10.25
C GLN A 209 -11.04 -37.44 -8.80
N GLY A 210 -11.77 -36.38 -8.45
CA GLY A 210 -12.63 -36.33 -7.27
C GLY A 210 -11.98 -36.74 -5.95
N TYR A 211 -11.21 -35.86 -5.29
CA TYR A 211 -10.92 -35.99 -3.85
C TYR A 211 -10.74 -34.64 -3.12
N PHE A 212 -11.47 -34.55 -1.99
CA PHE A 212 -11.37 -33.69 -0.78
C PHE A 212 -11.78 -32.20 -0.78
N LEU A 213 -13.10 -32.00 -0.69
CA LEU A 213 -13.84 -31.33 0.41
C LEU A 213 -13.19 -30.15 1.16
N TYR A 214 -13.42 -28.94 0.65
CA TYR A 214 -13.89 -27.83 1.50
C TYR A 214 -15.10 -27.17 0.82
N ASN A 215 -16.27 -27.79 0.98
CA ASN A 215 -17.52 -27.05 0.84
C ASN A 215 -17.55 -26.07 2.00
N LEU A 216 -17.20 -24.80 1.77
CA LEU A 216 -17.45 -23.71 2.73
C LEU A 216 -18.79 -23.06 2.35
N PRO A 217 -19.94 -23.57 2.85
CA PRO A 217 -21.22 -22.94 2.60
C PRO A 217 -21.22 -21.50 3.15
N GLY A 218 -21.59 -20.53 2.31
CA GLY A 218 -21.84 -19.14 2.74
C GLY A 218 -20.72 -18.12 2.48
N ASN A 219 -19.67 -18.47 1.73
CA ASN A 219 -18.52 -17.60 1.43
C ASN A 219 -18.66 -16.69 0.20
N ASP A 220 -19.88 -16.27 -0.16
CA ASP A 220 -19.98 -15.07 -0.98
C ASP A 220 -19.54 -13.86 -0.13
N LEU A 221 -18.32 -13.39 -0.39
CA LEU A 221 -17.73 -12.23 0.30
C LEU A 221 -18.62 -11.00 0.17
N ARG A 222 -19.38 -10.87 -0.91
CA ARG A 222 -20.30 -9.75 -1.12
C ARG A 222 -21.52 -9.86 -0.22
N SER A 223 -22.21 -11.00 -0.23
CA SER A 223 -23.28 -11.30 0.74
C SER A 223 -22.84 -11.17 2.21
N LYS A 224 -21.58 -11.54 2.52
CA LYS A 224 -21.02 -11.36 3.87
C LYS A 224 -20.75 -9.90 4.19
N ALA A 225 -20.22 -9.13 3.24
CA ALA A 225 -20.01 -7.69 3.37
C ALA A 225 -21.33 -6.94 3.56
N ASP A 226 -22.38 -7.29 2.81
CA ASP A 226 -23.71 -6.70 2.92
C ASP A 226 -24.32 -6.98 4.30
N ARG A 227 -24.25 -8.23 4.79
CA ARG A 227 -24.67 -8.59 6.16
C ARG A 227 -23.92 -7.80 7.24
N ILE A 228 -22.60 -7.63 7.08
CA ILE A 228 -21.78 -6.84 8.02
C ILE A 228 -22.15 -5.35 7.95
N ALA A 229 -22.41 -4.82 6.75
CA ALA A 229 -22.82 -3.43 6.57
C ALA A 229 -24.19 -3.16 7.22
N ASP A 230 -25.13 -4.10 7.09
CA ASP A 230 -26.43 -4.02 7.73
C ASP A 230 -26.33 -4.13 9.26
N GLN A 231 -25.48 -5.03 9.78
CA GLN A 231 -25.17 -5.11 11.21
C GLN A 231 -24.56 -3.81 11.76
N ARG A 232 -23.64 -3.18 11.01
CA ARG A 232 -23.05 -1.87 11.39
C ARG A 232 -24.11 -0.76 11.41
N LYS A 233 -25.02 -0.74 10.44
CA LYS A 233 -26.15 0.22 10.42
C LYS A 233 -27.10 0.00 11.60
N GLN A 234 -27.36 -1.25 11.98
CA GLN A 234 -28.17 -1.59 13.15
C GLN A 234 -27.49 -1.13 14.46
N GLN A 235 -26.20 -1.42 14.64
CA GLN A 235 -25.43 -0.97 15.82
C GLN A 235 -25.34 0.56 15.91
N GLN A 236 -25.20 1.28 14.79
CA GLN A 236 -25.22 2.75 14.79
C GLN A 236 -26.61 3.31 15.16
N LYS A 237 -27.70 2.65 14.75
CA LYS A 237 -29.05 3.02 15.17
C LYS A 237 -29.28 2.76 16.66
N GLU A 238 -28.81 1.64 17.18
CA GLU A 238 -28.87 1.32 18.61
C GLU A 238 -28.08 2.33 19.45
N ASN A 239 -26.85 2.66 19.05
CA ASN A 239 -26.01 3.65 19.74
C ASN A 239 -26.54 5.09 19.65
N SER A 240 -27.29 5.45 18.61
CA SER A 240 -27.95 6.76 18.49
C SER A 240 -29.32 6.82 19.20
N SER A 241 -29.89 5.67 19.58
CA SER A 241 -31.09 5.58 20.42
C SER A 241 -30.80 5.53 21.92
N VAL A 242 -29.53 5.42 22.32
CA VAL A 242 -29.16 5.53 23.74
C VAL A 242 -29.39 6.97 24.18
N ASP A 243 -30.35 7.17 25.07
CA ASP A 243 -30.70 8.48 25.57
C ASP A 243 -29.54 9.07 26.39
N THR A 244 -28.79 9.98 25.77
CA THR A 244 -27.64 10.64 26.41
C THR A 244 -28.01 11.37 27.69
N THR A 245 -29.29 11.74 27.88
CA THR A 245 -29.81 12.30 29.13
C THR A 245 -29.86 11.29 30.28
N GLU A 246 -30.09 10.00 30.02
CA GLU A 246 -30.08 8.95 31.05
C GLU A 246 -28.65 8.63 31.52
N LEU A 247 -27.70 8.58 30.58
CA LEU A 247 -26.26 8.42 30.87
C LEU A 247 -25.71 9.60 31.69
N LEU A 248 -26.07 10.85 31.33
CA LEU A 248 -25.68 12.03 32.08
C LEU A 248 -26.37 12.11 33.45
N SER A 249 -27.65 11.74 33.55
CA SER A 249 -28.38 11.62 34.83
C SER A 249 -27.70 10.63 35.78
N ASN A 250 -27.28 9.48 35.26
CA ASN A 250 -26.62 8.44 36.06
C ASN A 250 -25.20 8.85 36.48
N LEU A 251 -24.47 9.59 35.63
CA LEU A 251 -23.18 10.18 35.97
C LEU A 251 -23.31 11.23 37.10
N VAL A 252 -24.30 12.12 36.99
CA VAL A 252 -24.56 13.18 37.99
C VAL A 252 -25.02 12.59 39.33
N LYS A 253 -25.89 11.56 39.31
CA LYS A 253 -26.28 10.82 40.52
C LYS A 253 -25.09 10.11 41.18
N GLY A 254 -24.18 9.56 40.38
CA GLY A 254 -22.94 8.95 40.88
C GLY A 254 -21.99 9.96 41.54
N MET A 255 -21.90 11.18 41.00
CA MET A 255 -21.08 12.25 41.58
C MET A 255 -21.67 12.81 42.88
N GLN A 256 -23.00 12.98 42.96
CA GLN A 256 -23.67 13.43 44.19
C GLN A 256 -23.60 12.41 45.32
N ALA A 257 -23.63 11.10 45.01
CA ALA A 257 -23.43 10.05 46.01
C ALA A 257 -22.01 10.05 46.60
N HIS A 258 -21.01 10.54 45.84
CA HIS A 258 -19.62 10.60 46.27
C HIS A 258 -19.32 11.81 47.18
N GLU A 259 -20.03 12.94 46.99
CA GLU A 259 -19.91 14.12 47.88
C GLU A 259 -20.57 13.91 49.25
N ILE A 260 -21.67 13.15 49.32
CA ILE A 260 -22.37 12.85 50.59
C ILE A 260 -21.52 11.93 51.49
N ASN A 261 -20.73 11.04 50.92
CA ASN A 261 -19.85 10.12 51.66
C ASN A 261 -18.56 10.76 52.20
N CYS A 262 -18.09 11.86 51.62
CA CYS A 262 -16.91 12.56 52.12
C CYS A 262 -17.20 13.50 53.31
N ALA A 263 -18.47 13.84 53.55
CA ALA A 263 -18.88 14.70 54.67
C ALA A 263 -19.10 13.94 55.99
N SER A 264 -19.13 12.60 56.00
CA SER A 264 -19.45 11.78 57.17
C SER A 264 -18.24 11.16 57.90
N THR A 265 -17.00 11.42 57.44
CA THR A 265 -15.78 10.86 58.06
C THR A 265 -14.84 11.96 58.52
N ASN A 266 -15.24 12.72 59.53
CA ASN A 266 -14.33 13.52 60.35
C ASN A 266 -14.82 13.47 61.79
N ASP A 267 -14.48 12.41 62.52
CA ASP A 267 -14.30 12.48 63.97
C ASP A 267 -13.59 11.23 64.50
N THR A 268 -12.81 11.44 65.57
CA THR A 268 -12.14 10.47 66.47
C THR A 268 -10.66 10.10 66.19
N THR A 269 -9.74 10.90 66.79
CA THR A 269 -8.62 10.55 67.73
C THR A 269 -8.05 9.10 67.74
N THR A 270 -6.77 8.75 67.98
CA THR A 270 -5.66 9.33 68.77
C THR A 270 -4.36 8.50 68.62
N ALA A 271 -3.21 9.19 68.82
CA ALA A 271 -1.84 8.81 69.19
C ALA A 271 -1.40 7.33 69.44
N THR A 272 -0.17 6.97 69.00
CA THR A 272 1.00 6.77 69.89
C THR A 272 2.34 6.60 69.11
N THR A 273 3.37 7.23 69.67
CA THR A 273 4.84 7.17 69.47
C THR A 273 5.42 5.76 69.28
N THR A 274 6.51 5.53 68.52
CA THR A 274 7.91 5.80 68.95
C THR A 274 8.92 6.05 67.82
N ASP A 275 9.93 6.79 68.26
CA ASP A 275 11.10 7.41 67.63
C ASP A 275 12.17 6.45 67.04
N SER A 276 12.84 6.89 65.97
CA SER A 276 14.31 6.90 65.93
C SER A 276 14.79 7.85 64.81
N THR A 277 15.31 8.98 65.26
CA THR A 277 16.11 10.01 64.57
C THR A 277 17.31 9.40 63.83
N THR A 278 17.91 10.00 62.79
CA THR A 278 18.78 11.20 62.83
C THR A 278 19.28 11.36 61.36
N THR A 279 18.90 12.37 60.57
CA THR A 279 19.54 13.71 60.42
C THR A 279 20.11 13.87 58.99
N THR A 280 19.47 14.68 58.12
CA THR A 280 19.81 16.10 57.80
C THR A 280 20.75 16.12 56.57
N SER A 281 20.61 16.93 55.52
CA SER A 281 19.94 18.21 55.27
C SER A 281 20.10 18.54 53.77
N GLN A 282 19.13 19.28 53.23
CA GLN A 282 19.27 20.47 52.35
C GLN A 282 20.21 20.32 51.12
N GLN A 283 19.76 20.58 49.90
CA GLN A 283 19.36 21.92 49.47
C GLN A 283 18.54 21.86 48.17
N ARG A 284 17.38 22.51 48.22
CA ARG A 284 16.67 23.06 47.05
C ARG A 284 17.44 24.27 46.52
N ARG A 285 17.40 24.48 45.21
CA ARG A 285 17.08 25.74 44.46
C ARG A 285 18.05 26.05 43.32
N ASN A 286 17.46 26.18 42.12
CA ASN A 286 17.57 27.32 41.16
C ASN A 286 17.44 26.77 39.72
N SER A 287 16.26 26.87 39.10
CA SER A 287 15.80 27.98 38.24
C SER A 287 16.61 28.09 36.94
N ARG A 288 16.03 27.69 35.80
CA ARG A 288 15.38 28.60 34.83
C ARG A 288 16.21 29.85 34.53
N ARG A 289 16.95 29.84 33.41
CA ARG A 289 17.13 30.94 32.42
C ARG A 289 18.33 30.63 31.51
N ASN A 290 18.07 30.46 30.22
CA ASN A 290 18.75 31.15 29.10
C ASN A 290 18.40 30.46 27.78
N SER A 291 17.21 30.78 27.28
CA SER A 291 16.98 30.96 25.85
C SER A 291 17.33 32.41 25.54
N ASP A 292 18.40 32.62 24.78
CA ASP A 292 18.74 33.81 23.99
C ASP A 292 20.26 34.00 24.01
N GLU A 293 20.94 33.39 23.03
CA GLU A 293 22.12 33.96 22.37
C GLU A 293 22.65 32.97 21.32
N ARG A 294 22.38 33.26 20.04
CA ARG A 294 23.28 33.11 18.88
C ARG A 294 22.49 33.07 17.57
N LYS A 295 21.86 34.20 17.24
CA LYS A 295 21.79 34.68 15.84
C LYS A 295 22.91 35.69 15.68
N LYS A 296 23.95 35.36 14.92
CA LYS A 296 24.89 36.27 14.23
C LYS A 296 25.97 35.41 13.57
N PHE A 297 25.89 35.23 12.26
CA PHE A 297 27.04 35.34 11.35
C PHE A 297 26.51 35.51 9.92
N ILE A 298 26.72 36.72 9.38
CA ILE A 298 26.52 37.13 7.99
C ILE A 298 27.92 37.25 7.36
N HIS A 299 28.04 36.79 6.12
CA HIS A 299 29.02 37.09 5.06
C HIS A 299 30.44 37.58 5.42
N HIS A 300 31.45 36.92 4.84
CA HIS A 300 32.38 37.58 3.91
C HIS A 300 33.17 36.59 3.05
N ARG A 301 33.23 36.93 1.74
CA ARG A 301 34.06 36.43 0.63
C ARG A 301 33.69 35.10 -0.02
#